data_AF-A0A3N7AAJ8-F1
#
_entry.id   AF-A0A3N7AAJ8-F1
#
_cell.length_a   1.000
_cell.length_b   1.000
_cell.length_c   1.000
_cell.angle_alpha   90.00
_cell.angle_beta   90.00
_cell.angle_gamma   90.00
#
_symmetry.space_group_name_H-M   'P 1'
#
loop_
_entity.id
_entity.type
_entity.pdbx_description
1 polymer ?
#
loop_
_entity_poly.entity_id
_entity_poly.type
_entity_poly.pdbx_seq_one_letter_code
_entity_poly.pdbx_strand_id
1 'polypeptide(L)'
;MATKEQNTNKKIATFLGEMISFRNSLKLIHWSITGRGSYEAHISLDQAIESLADITDRLVETTFALNGALEIVIPETARAKEYIKHIEGYYKHVETTREALFPETFSQSIIDDAQEAIQQLLFRLKRLE
;
A
#
# COMPACT_ATOMS: atom_id res chain seq x y z
N MET A 1 -28.33 5.51 11.55
CA MET A 1 -27.76 5.49 10.19
C MET A 1 -26.54 6.41 10.21
N ALA A 2 -25.39 5.97 9.70
CA ALA A 2 -24.19 6.80 9.64
C ALA A 2 -24.33 7.89 8.56
N THR A 3 -23.77 9.08 8.80
CA THR A 3 -23.77 10.17 7.83
C THR A 3 -22.90 9.83 6.60
N LYS A 4 -23.08 10.55 5.48
CA LYS A 4 -22.25 10.38 4.28
C LYS A 4 -20.76 10.56 4.60
N GLU A 5 -20.43 11.53 5.44
CA GLU A 5 -19.08 11.82 5.92
C GLU A 5 -18.51 10.69 6.79
N GLN A 6 -19.30 10.15 7.73
CA GLN A 6 -18.91 8.98 8.53
C GLN A 6 -18.63 7.75 7.66
N ASN A 7 -19.40 7.56 6.58
CA ASN A 7 -19.16 6.48 5.62
C ASN A 7 -17.87 6.70 4.81
N THR A 8 -17.55 7.95 4.43
CA THR A 8 -16.28 8.27 3.76
C THR A 8 -15.09 8.04 4.69
N ASN A 9 -15.13 8.55 5.92
CA ASN A 9 -14.07 8.36 6.91
C ASN A 9 -13.81 6.88 7.20
N LYS A 10 -14.87 6.07 7.26
CA LYS A 10 -14.73 4.61 7.40
C LYS A 10 -13.99 3.98 6.22
N LYS A 11 -14.31 4.38 4.98
CA LYS A 11 -13.62 3.86 3.78
C LYS A 11 -12.16 4.29 3.74
N ILE A 12 -11.86 5.53 4.13
CA ILE A 12 -10.50 6.04 4.25
C ILE A 12 -9.73 5.20 5.29
N ALA A 13 -10.30 5.00 6.48
CA ALA A 13 -9.69 4.18 7.52
C ALA A 13 -9.43 2.73 7.06
N THR A 14 -10.36 2.13 6.32
CA THR A 14 -10.17 0.82 5.68
C THR A 14 -8.98 0.84 4.72
N PHE A 15 -8.90 1.82 3.82
CA PHE A 15 -7.81 1.92 2.85
C PHE A 15 -6.45 2.10 3.54
N LEU A 16 -6.36 2.94 4.57
CA LEU A 16 -5.12 3.13 5.35
C LEU A 16 -4.68 1.82 6.03
N GLY A 17 -5.63 1.04 6.56
CA GLY A 17 -5.36 -0.29 7.11
C GLY A 17 -4.87 -1.29 6.04
N GLU A 18 -5.44 -1.23 4.83
CA GLU A 18 -5.02 -2.03 3.69
C GLU A 18 -3.59 -1.71 3.23
N MET A 19 -3.18 -0.43 3.25
CA MET A 19 -1.79 -0.03 2.96
C MET A 19 -0.79 -0.70 3.89
N ILE A 20 -1.09 -0.71 5.20
CA ILE A 20 -0.24 -1.36 6.20
C ILE A 20 -0.22 -2.87 6.00
N SER A 21 -1.38 -3.49 5.75
CA SER A 21 -1.49 -4.92 5.48
C SER A 21 -0.73 -5.32 4.21
N PHE A 22 -0.81 -4.52 3.14
CA PHE A 22 -0.05 -4.78 1.92
C PHE A 22 1.46 -4.77 2.18
N ARG A 23 1.95 -3.77 2.92
CA ARG A 23 3.36 -3.72 3.35
C ARG A 23 3.75 -4.95 4.17
N ASN A 24 2.89 -5.40 5.10
CA ASN A 24 3.13 -6.63 5.86
C ASN A 24 3.21 -7.86 4.94
N SER A 25 2.35 -7.94 3.92
CA SER A 25 2.37 -9.02 2.91
C SER A 25 3.70 -9.02 2.16
N LEU A 26 4.19 -7.84 1.73
CA LEU A 26 5.51 -7.70 1.13
C LEU A 26 6.62 -8.21 2.05
N LYS A 27 6.55 -7.93 3.37
CA LYS A 27 7.56 -8.42 4.33
C LYS A 27 7.54 -9.94 4.48
N LEU A 28 6.35 -10.56 4.48
CA LEU A 28 6.20 -12.01 4.48
C LEU A 28 6.77 -12.64 3.19
N ILE A 29 6.60 -11.99 2.04
CA ILE A 29 7.22 -12.42 0.78
C ILE A 29 8.75 -12.27 0.87
N HIS A 30 9.24 -11.10 1.29
CA HIS A 30 10.66 -10.79 1.45
C HIS A 30 11.42 -11.79 2.31
N TRP A 31 10.85 -12.23 3.43
CA TRP A 31 11.48 -13.24 4.30
C TRP A 31 11.49 -14.65 3.71
N SER A 32 10.57 -14.95 2.79
CA SER A 32 10.37 -16.32 2.29
C SER A 32 10.69 -16.52 0.82
N ILE A 33 11.18 -15.47 0.14
CA ILE A 33 11.60 -15.53 -1.26
C ILE A 33 12.83 -16.45 -1.39
N THR A 34 12.80 -17.34 -2.37
CA THR A 34 13.86 -18.32 -2.63
C THR A 34 14.00 -18.57 -4.13
N GLY A 35 15.12 -19.12 -4.58
CA GLY A 35 15.36 -19.47 -5.99
C GLY A 35 16.31 -18.50 -6.70
N ARG A 36 16.36 -18.58 -8.02
CA ARG A 36 17.18 -17.69 -8.85
C ARG A 36 16.67 -16.25 -8.72
N GLY A 37 17.58 -15.28 -8.58
CA GLY A 37 17.22 -13.87 -8.41
C GLY A 37 16.62 -13.53 -7.04
N SER A 38 16.59 -14.47 -6.09
CA SER A 38 15.94 -14.25 -4.79
C SER A 38 16.61 -13.17 -3.94
N TYR A 39 17.92 -12.97 -4.07
CA TYR A 39 18.63 -11.91 -3.34
C TYR A 39 18.26 -10.51 -3.87
N GLU A 40 18.22 -10.35 -5.19
CA GLU A 40 17.79 -9.13 -5.86
C GLU A 40 16.31 -8.83 -5.57
N ALA A 41 15.47 -9.87 -5.53
CA ALA A 41 14.08 -9.76 -5.15
C ALA A 41 13.93 -9.35 -3.67
N HIS A 42 14.73 -9.93 -2.78
CA HIS A 42 14.75 -9.61 -1.35
C HIS A 42 15.07 -8.13 -1.12
N ILE A 43 16.12 -7.60 -1.77
CA ILE A 43 16.50 -6.18 -1.72
C ILE A 43 15.39 -5.29 -2.31
N SER A 44 14.85 -5.68 -3.47
CA SER A 44 13.80 -4.90 -4.15
C SER A 44 12.54 -4.76 -3.29
N LEU A 45 12.14 -5.85 -2.63
CA LEU A 45 11.02 -5.86 -1.69
C LEU A 45 11.31 -4.97 -0.48
N ASP A 46 12.51 -5.02 0.08
CA ASP A 46 12.88 -4.22 1.25
C ASP A 46 12.83 -2.71 0.94
N GLN A 47 13.40 -2.30 -0.19
CA GLN A 47 13.33 -0.92 -0.67
C GLN A 47 11.89 -0.44 -0.83
N ALA A 48 11.00 -1.26 -1.41
CA ALA A 48 9.60 -0.90 -1.55
C ALA A 48 8.87 -0.82 -0.20
N ILE A 49 9.20 -1.70 0.75
CA ILE A 49 8.64 -1.70 2.11
C ILE A 49 9.01 -0.41 2.85
N GLU A 50 10.25 0.03 2.75
CA GLU A 50 10.72 1.28 3.36
C GLU A 50 10.01 2.50 2.76
N SER A 51 9.97 2.62 1.42
CA SER A 51 9.25 3.71 0.76
C SER A 51 7.77 3.74 1.16
N LEU A 52 7.10 2.58 1.12
CA LEU A 52 5.68 2.49 1.50
C LEU A 52 5.45 2.78 2.98
N ALA A 53 6.40 2.53 3.87
CA ALA A 53 6.29 2.90 5.28
C ALA A 53 6.20 4.42 5.45
N ASP A 54 7.15 5.16 4.87
CA ASP A 54 7.17 6.64 4.90
C ASP A 54 5.92 7.24 4.24
N ILE A 55 5.55 6.74 3.06
CA ILE A 55 4.38 7.23 2.32
C ILE A 55 3.08 6.97 3.09
N THR A 56 2.95 5.79 3.73
CA THR A 56 1.77 5.48 4.54
C THR A 56 1.67 6.42 5.74
N ASP A 57 2.78 6.67 6.43
CA ASP A 57 2.83 7.56 7.60
C ASP A 57 2.42 8.99 7.22
N ARG A 58 3.03 9.54 6.16
CA ARG A 58 2.67 10.84 5.60
C ARG A 58 1.19 10.94 5.26
N LEU A 59 0.60 9.90 4.65
CA LEU A 59 -0.83 9.91 4.28
C LEU A 59 -1.74 9.81 5.50
N VAL A 60 -1.40 8.98 6.50
CA VAL A 60 -2.16 8.85 7.74
C VAL A 60 -2.17 10.17 8.50
N GLU A 61 -1.01 10.77 8.73
CA GLU A 61 -0.91 12.05 9.47
C GLU A 61 -1.63 13.18 8.75
N THR A 62 -1.46 13.28 7.42
CA THR A 62 -2.17 14.25 6.59
C THR A 62 -3.68 14.04 6.68
N THR A 63 -4.15 12.79 6.64
CA THR A 63 -5.57 12.47 6.78
C THR A 63 -6.10 12.86 8.16
N PHE A 64 -5.34 12.57 9.22
CA PHE A 64 -5.74 12.89 10.59
C PHE A 64 -5.81 14.40 10.83
N ALA A 65 -4.94 15.17 10.18
CA ALA A 65 -4.98 16.63 10.23
C ALA A 65 -6.27 17.22 9.60
N LEU A 66 -6.84 16.57 8.59
CA LEU A 66 -8.05 17.02 7.90
C LEU A 66 -9.34 16.48 8.54
N ASN A 67 -9.35 15.19 8.90
CA ASN A 67 -10.57 14.46 9.24
C ASN A 67 -10.65 14.09 10.73
N GLY A 68 -9.62 14.44 11.52
CA GLY A 68 -9.44 13.94 12.88
C GLY A 68 -8.93 12.50 12.92
N ALA A 69 -8.69 11.99 14.13
CA ALA A 69 -8.25 10.62 14.32
C ALA A 69 -9.31 9.62 13.82
N LEU A 70 -8.91 8.73 12.91
CA LEU A 70 -9.77 7.69 12.37
C LEU A 70 -9.46 6.33 13.01
N GLU A 71 -10.49 5.50 13.19
CA GLU A 71 -10.35 4.13 13.70
C GLU A 71 -9.81 3.20 12.59
N ILE A 72 -8.48 3.13 12.47
CA ILE A 72 -7.80 2.26 11.50
C ILE A 72 -7.71 0.84 12.06
N VAL A 73 -8.22 -0.14 11.32
CA VAL A 73 -8.05 -1.57 11.60
C VAL A 73 -7.16 -2.18 10.53
N ILE A 74 -6.05 -2.78 10.94
CA ILE A 74 -5.16 -3.51 10.05
C ILE A 74 -5.73 -4.94 9.88
N PRO A 75 -6.12 -5.34 8.66
CA PRO A 75 -6.63 -6.69 8.45
C PRO A 75 -5.53 -7.73 8.65
N GLU A 76 -5.93 -8.96 9.00
CA GLU A 76 -5.00 -10.09 9.07
C GLU A 76 -4.33 -10.30 7.70
N THR A 77 -3.01 -10.44 7.73
CA THR A 77 -2.19 -10.55 6.52
C THR A 77 -1.55 -11.92 6.41
N ALA A 78 -1.74 -12.58 5.27
CA ALA A 78 -1.07 -13.83 4.92
C ALA A 78 -0.11 -13.63 3.75
N ARG A 79 0.89 -14.52 3.62
CA ARG A 79 1.80 -14.52 2.47
C ARG A 79 1.06 -14.87 1.18
N ALA A 80 1.11 -13.99 0.19
CA ALA A 80 0.61 -14.27 -1.16
C ALA A 80 1.45 -15.36 -1.85
N LYS A 81 0.80 -16.40 -2.38
CA LYS A 81 1.48 -17.46 -3.16
C LYS A 81 1.94 -16.95 -4.53
N GLU A 82 1.05 -16.23 -5.23
CA GLU A 82 1.35 -15.59 -6.51
C GLU A 82 1.64 -14.10 -6.28
N TYR A 83 2.84 -13.81 -5.79
CA TYR A 83 3.17 -12.48 -5.27
C TYR A 83 3.14 -11.39 -6.36
N ILE A 84 3.55 -11.67 -7.60
CA ILE A 84 3.45 -10.68 -8.70
C ILE A 84 2.00 -10.25 -8.92
N LYS A 85 1.07 -11.19 -9.07
CA LYS A 85 -0.36 -10.89 -9.25
C LYS A 85 -0.95 -10.15 -8.06
N HIS A 86 -0.53 -10.49 -6.84
CA HIS A 86 -0.93 -9.77 -5.64
C HIS A 86 -0.49 -8.31 -5.68
N ILE A 87 0.76 -8.04 -6.06
CA ILE A 87 1.32 -6.67 -6.16
C ILE A 87 0.62 -5.89 -7.29
N GLU A 88 0.39 -6.50 -8.46
CA GLU A 88 -0.36 -5.88 -9.56
C GLU A 88 -1.81 -5.56 -9.18
N GLY A 89 -2.46 -6.47 -8.44
CA GLY A 89 -3.81 -6.25 -7.94
C GLY A 89 -3.87 -5.06 -6.99
N TYR A 90 -2.88 -4.95 -6.09
CA TYR A 90 -2.78 -3.84 -5.17
C TYR A 90 -2.47 -2.51 -5.87
N TYR A 91 -1.58 -2.51 -6.88
CA TYR A 91 -1.32 -1.32 -7.72
C TYR A 91 -2.62 -0.73 -8.31
N LYS A 92 -3.47 -1.59 -8.89
CA LYS A 92 -4.76 -1.19 -9.46
C LYS A 92 -5.73 -0.70 -8.38
N HIS A 93 -5.72 -1.34 -7.22
CA HIS A 93 -6.55 -0.92 -6.07
C HIS A 93 -6.21 0.52 -5.64
N VAL A 94 -4.92 0.83 -5.51
CA VAL A 94 -4.45 2.19 -5.17
C VAL A 94 -4.91 3.20 -6.24
N GLU A 95 -4.76 2.87 -7.53
CA GLU A 95 -5.18 3.70 -8.66
C GLU A 95 -6.66 4.08 -8.57
N THR A 96 -7.53 3.07 -8.38
CA THR A 96 -8.99 3.28 -8.33
C THR A 96 -9.46 4.02 -7.08
N THR A 97 -8.70 3.91 -5.98
CA THR A 97 -9.08 4.47 -4.68
C THR A 97 -8.69 5.94 -4.53
N ARG A 98 -7.59 6.34 -5.20
CA ARG A 98 -6.99 7.69 -5.13
C ARG A 98 -8.03 8.80 -5.29
N GLU A 99 -8.73 8.85 -6.42
CA GLU A 99 -9.69 9.93 -6.72
C GLU A 99 -10.99 9.79 -5.92
N ALA A 100 -11.38 8.56 -5.57
CA ALA A 100 -12.66 8.29 -4.93
C ALA A 100 -12.68 8.70 -3.45
N LEU A 101 -11.54 8.62 -2.76
CA LEU A 101 -11.45 8.84 -1.31
C LEU A 101 -10.71 10.12 -0.92
N PHE A 102 -9.79 10.63 -1.76
CA PHE A 102 -8.92 11.75 -1.42
C PHE A 102 -9.07 12.88 -2.45
N PRO A 103 -9.95 13.87 -2.22
CA PRO A 103 -10.18 14.94 -3.18
C PRO A 103 -9.05 15.99 -3.21
N GLU A 104 -8.21 16.07 -2.17
CA GLU A 104 -7.13 17.04 -2.10
C GLU A 104 -5.94 16.63 -2.97
N THR A 105 -5.42 17.55 -3.77
CA THR A 105 -4.31 17.30 -4.68
C THR A 105 -3.02 16.87 -3.98
N PHE A 106 -2.77 17.37 -2.76
CA PHE A 106 -1.59 16.95 -1.99
C PHE A 106 -1.71 15.52 -1.45
N SER A 107 -2.90 15.10 -1.00
CA SER A 107 -3.16 13.70 -0.58
C SER A 107 -3.01 12.75 -1.76
N GLN A 108 -3.54 13.14 -2.93
CA GLN A 108 -3.38 12.41 -4.17
C GLN A 108 -1.91 12.28 -4.58
N SER A 109 -1.12 13.34 -4.43
CA SER A 109 0.33 13.30 -4.70
C SER A 109 1.08 12.33 -3.79
N ILE A 110 0.70 12.20 -2.51
CA ILE A 110 1.28 11.20 -1.60
C ILE A 110 0.92 9.78 -2.09
N ILE A 111 -0.30 9.59 -2.59
CA ILE A 111 -0.74 8.30 -3.14
C ILE A 111 -0.01 7.97 -4.46
N ASP A 112 0.31 8.98 -5.27
CA ASP A 112 1.13 8.82 -6.48
C ASP A 112 2.52 8.26 -6.13
N ASP A 113 3.15 8.73 -5.04
CA ASP A 113 4.42 8.18 -4.53
C ASP A 113 4.27 6.67 -4.23
N ALA A 114 3.13 6.24 -3.65
CA ALA A 114 2.86 4.83 -3.36
C ALA A 114 2.74 4.01 -4.66
N GLN A 115 2.00 4.52 -5.65
CA GLN A 115 1.87 3.86 -6.95
C GLN A 115 3.23 3.75 -7.65
N GLU A 116 4.04 4.80 -7.61
CA GLU A 116 5.40 4.78 -8.17
C GLU A 116 6.26 3.69 -7.51
N ALA A 117 6.28 3.65 -6.17
CA ALA A 117 7.05 2.64 -5.43
C ALA A 117 6.65 1.20 -5.82
N ILE A 118 5.34 0.95 -5.96
CA ILE A 118 4.81 -0.35 -6.38
C ILE A 118 5.17 -0.65 -7.85
N GLN A 119 5.06 0.33 -8.74
CA GLN A 119 5.39 0.17 -10.16
C GLN A 119 6.89 -0.15 -10.35
N GLN A 120 7.76 0.52 -9.59
CA GLN A 120 9.19 0.24 -9.60
C GLN A 120 9.51 -1.15 -9.02
N LEU A 121 8.81 -1.58 -7.96
CA LEU A 121 8.92 -2.94 -7.43
C LEU A 121 8.54 -3.98 -8.50
N LEU A 122 7.40 -3.80 -9.17
CA LEU A 122 6.94 -4.68 -10.24
C LEU A 122 7.95 -4.78 -11.38
N PHE A 123 8.52 -3.65 -11.80
CA PHE A 123 9.56 -3.62 -12.82
C PHE A 123 10.77 -4.47 -12.42
N ARG A 124 11.24 -4.35 -11.18
CA ARG A 124 12.40 -5.10 -10.67
C ARG A 124 12.09 -6.59 -10.59
N LEU A 125 10.96 -6.98 -9.99
CA LEU A 125 10.63 -8.39 -9.78
C LEU A 125 10.37 -9.15 -11.09
N LYS A 126 9.67 -8.55 -12.06
CA LYS A 126 9.35 -9.19 -13.35
C LYS A 126 10.57 -9.45 -14.24
N ARG A 127 11.74 -8.87 -13.94
CA ARG A 127 13.00 -9.09 -14.66
C ARG A 127 13.86 -10.19 -14.06
N LEU A 128 13.47 -10.70 -12.90
CA LEU A 128 14.18 -11.77 -12.19
C LEU A 128 13.61 -13.16 -12.50
N GLU A 129 12.45 -13.21 -13.16
CA GLU A 129 11.83 -14.42 -13.72
C GLU A 129 12.58 -14.93 -14.96
#